data_AF-A0AA36GT88-F1
#
_entry.id   AF-A0AA36GT88-F1
#
_cell.length_a   1.000
_cell.length_b   1.000
_cell.length_c   1.000
_cell.angle_alpha   90.00
_cell.angle_beta   90.00
_cell.angle_gamma   90.00
#
_symmetry.space_group_name_H-M   'P 1'
#
loop_
_entity.id
_entity.type
_entity.pdbx_description
1 polymer ?
#
loop_
_entity_poly.entity_id
_entity_poly.type
_entity_poly.pdbx_seq_one_letter_code
_entity_poly.pdbx_strand_id
1 'polypeptide(L)'
;MSSTLREVLTKGLPPPGSSLSHRTGGHGRGRDVTPLSWKDFFDENRMLDIDGDKFNVYLKGSTGPLFYFLHGGGYSGLTWSCLATELCSRVQCRLLVPDLRGHGLSQTKDENDLSTERQVKDILNIYKAIFEGNGDEEPPYVVVVGHSMGGALAVHVVATNEIPNVVGLVVIDVVEGSAMDALSGMSTFLRGRPASFDSEEKAISWCLQSGATRNRQAARISMPSQIRKTEDGKYTWRIDLTATEPYWVGWFQGLSAKFLSCSPPKLLVLAGVDRLDKDLTIAQMQGKFQNTILPKVGHAVHEDSPDRLADELARFAIRHRFAEPVPGGKPLSAHPMMGMGMMI
;
A
#
# COMPACT_ATOMS: atom_id res chain seq x y z
N MET A 1 -22.11 11.99 -20.57
CA MET A 1 -20.88 11.63 -19.83
C MET A 1 -20.88 12.43 -18.54
N SER A 2 -20.88 11.79 -17.36
CA SER A 2 -20.98 12.54 -16.09
C SER A 2 -19.67 13.29 -15.81
N SER A 3 -19.76 14.44 -15.13
CA SER A 3 -18.64 15.31 -14.74
C SER A 3 -17.57 14.60 -13.90
N THR A 4 -17.90 13.47 -13.29
CA THR A 4 -17.04 12.69 -12.40
C THR A 4 -15.93 11.93 -13.14
N LEU A 5 -16.20 11.42 -14.34
CA LEU A 5 -15.20 10.69 -15.14
C LEU A 5 -14.10 11.62 -15.69
N ARG A 6 -14.43 12.90 -15.87
CA ARG A 6 -13.47 13.93 -16.30
C ARG A 6 -12.47 14.26 -15.20
N GLU A 7 -12.86 14.26 -13.93
CA GLU A 7 -11.94 14.59 -12.83
C GLU A 7 -10.91 13.49 -12.56
N VAL A 8 -11.28 12.21 -12.71
CA VAL A 8 -10.36 11.07 -12.54
C VAL A 8 -9.31 11.05 -13.67
N LEU A 9 -9.71 11.36 -14.91
CA LEU A 9 -8.81 11.37 -16.06
C LEU A 9 -7.94 12.64 -16.17
N THR A 10 -8.37 13.78 -15.62
CA THR A 10 -7.64 15.06 -15.77
C THR A 10 -6.71 15.38 -14.61
N LYS A 11 -6.90 14.78 -13.42
CA LYS A 11 -6.02 15.01 -12.25
C LYS A 11 -4.82 14.06 -12.16
N GLY A 12 -4.73 13.07 -13.06
CA GLY A 12 -3.63 12.09 -13.13
C GLY A 12 -2.75 12.15 -14.38
N LEU A 13 -2.98 13.11 -15.29
CA LEU A 13 -2.15 13.33 -16.46
C LEU A 13 -1.37 14.63 -16.31
N PRO A 14 -0.03 14.65 -16.47
CA PRO A 14 0.70 15.90 -16.58
C PRO A 14 0.19 16.68 -17.80
N PRO A 15 0.12 18.02 -17.74
CA PRO A 15 -0.31 18.82 -18.88
C PRO A 15 0.59 18.56 -20.10
N PRO A 16 0.07 18.57 -21.33
CA PRO A 16 0.89 18.47 -22.52
C PRO A 16 1.91 19.61 -22.52
N GLY A 17 3.18 19.26 -22.74
CA GLY A 17 4.32 20.15 -22.60
C GLY A 17 4.12 21.51 -23.27
N SER A 18 4.11 22.56 -22.47
CA SER A 18 4.35 23.91 -22.97
C SER A 18 5.86 24.13 -23.05
N SER A 19 6.34 24.39 -24.26
CA SER A 19 7.70 24.88 -24.50
C SER A 19 7.85 26.25 -23.85
N LEU A 20 8.63 26.31 -22.77
CA LEU A 20 9.06 27.58 -22.19
C LEU A 20 10.57 27.65 -22.10
N SER A 21 11.06 28.70 -22.75
CA SER A 21 12.43 29.17 -22.93
C SER A 21 13.34 29.03 -21.71
N HIS A 22 14.59 28.63 -21.96
CA HIS A 22 15.72 28.80 -21.05
C HIS A 22 15.76 30.22 -20.47
N ARG A 23 15.49 30.34 -19.17
CA ARG A 23 16.00 31.43 -18.34
C ARG A 23 16.99 30.85 -17.35
N THR A 24 18.25 31.16 -17.57
CA THR A 24 19.36 30.96 -16.64
C THR A 24 19.22 31.94 -15.48
N GLY A 25 19.18 31.43 -14.25
CA GLY A 25 19.25 32.29 -13.06
C GLY A 25 18.60 31.70 -11.81
N GLY A 26 19.40 31.06 -10.95
CA GLY A 26 19.05 30.71 -9.58
C GLY A 26 19.68 29.39 -9.14
N HIS A 27 20.82 29.46 -8.42
CA HIS A 27 21.39 28.33 -7.68
C HIS A 27 20.49 27.99 -6.47
N GLY A 28 19.30 27.47 -6.72
CA GLY A 28 18.45 26.87 -5.70
C GLY A 28 18.97 25.48 -5.38
N ARG A 29 19.11 25.17 -4.07
CA ARG A 29 19.36 23.81 -3.56
C ARG A 29 18.68 22.78 -4.46
N GLY A 30 19.46 21.98 -5.20
CA GLY A 30 18.93 20.88 -5.98
C GLY A 30 18.06 20.03 -5.06
N ARG A 31 16.78 19.82 -5.43
CA ARG A 31 15.88 19.02 -4.62
C ARG A 31 16.44 17.60 -4.58
N ASP A 32 16.97 17.20 -3.43
CA ASP A 32 17.63 15.90 -3.23
C ASP A 32 16.70 14.74 -3.64
N VAL A 33 17.17 13.96 -4.61
CA VAL A 33 16.50 12.78 -5.19
C VAL A 33 17.38 11.54 -5.06
N THR A 34 18.42 11.58 -4.22
CA THR A 34 19.30 10.44 -4.00
C THR A 34 18.52 9.30 -3.34
N PRO A 35 18.59 8.06 -3.87
CA PRO A 35 17.94 6.89 -3.27
C PRO A 35 18.27 6.73 -1.78
N LEU A 36 17.27 6.29 -1.00
CA LEU A 36 17.43 5.96 0.41
C LEU A 36 17.57 4.45 0.61
N SER A 37 18.11 4.03 1.77
CA SER A 37 18.25 2.62 2.09
C SER A 37 17.09 2.12 2.95
N TRP A 38 16.67 0.86 2.74
CA TRP A 38 15.69 0.22 3.61
C TRP A 38 16.13 0.18 5.07
N LYS A 39 17.45 0.19 5.33
CA LYS A 39 18.07 0.18 6.66
C LYS A 39 17.71 1.40 7.51
N ASP A 40 17.27 2.49 6.87
CA ASP A 40 16.84 3.69 7.56
C ASP A 40 15.41 3.55 8.15
N PHE A 41 14.68 2.50 7.75
CA PHE A 41 13.26 2.32 8.08
C PHE A 41 12.96 0.97 8.74
N PHE A 42 13.63 -0.11 8.32
CA PHE A 42 13.40 -1.46 8.81
C PHE A 42 14.61 -2.00 9.57
N ASP A 43 14.35 -2.92 10.51
CA ASP A 43 15.38 -3.47 11.39
C ASP A 43 16.07 -4.67 10.72
N GLU A 44 15.34 -5.40 9.87
CA GLU A 44 15.86 -6.57 9.14
C GLU A 44 15.29 -6.65 7.72
N ASN A 45 16.08 -7.22 6.80
CA ASN A 45 15.65 -7.64 5.48
C ASN A 45 16.08 -9.09 5.24
N ARG A 46 15.12 -9.98 4.96
CA ARG A 46 15.34 -11.42 4.79
C ARG A 46 14.82 -11.88 3.45
N MET A 47 15.51 -12.84 2.84
CA MET A 47 15.01 -13.61 1.71
C MET A 47 14.55 -14.98 2.21
N LEU A 48 13.27 -15.27 2.06
CA LEU A 48 12.67 -16.55 2.41
C LEU A 48 12.66 -17.45 1.17
N ASP A 49 13.11 -18.69 1.30
CA ASP A 49 12.95 -19.71 0.26
C ASP A 49 11.76 -20.60 0.62
N ILE A 50 10.72 -20.56 -0.22
CA ILE A 50 9.47 -21.28 -0.04
C ILE A 50 9.28 -22.14 -1.29
N ASP A 51 9.61 -23.43 -1.18
CA ASP A 51 9.54 -24.40 -2.28
C ASP A 51 10.30 -23.96 -3.55
N GLY A 52 11.38 -23.20 -3.42
CA GLY A 52 12.19 -22.66 -4.51
C GLY A 52 11.69 -21.33 -5.10
N ASP A 53 10.58 -20.78 -4.59
CA ASP A 53 10.21 -19.38 -4.79
C ASP A 53 10.85 -18.54 -3.68
N LYS A 54 11.47 -17.41 -4.03
CA LYS A 54 12.19 -16.53 -3.10
C LYS A 54 11.37 -15.27 -2.81
N PHE A 55 10.98 -15.09 -1.55
CA PHE A 55 10.22 -13.92 -1.12
C PHE A 55 11.05 -13.01 -0.23
N ASN A 56 11.20 -11.77 -0.65
CA ASN A 56 11.87 -10.75 0.14
C ASN A 56 10.90 -10.19 1.19
N VAL A 57 11.34 -10.06 2.43
CA VAL A 57 10.56 -9.47 3.52
C VAL A 57 11.38 -8.44 4.28
N TYR A 58 10.73 -7.36 4.71
CA TYR A 58 11.26 -6.39 5.64
C TYR A 58 10.55 -6.53 6.99
N LEU A 59 11.33 -6.53 8.07
CA LEU A 59 10.82 -6.69 9.43
C LEU A 59 11.17 -5.46 10.28
N LYS A 60 10.26 -5.10 11.19
CA LYS A 60 10.47 -4.03 12.16
C LYS A 60 9.76 -4.30 13.47
N GLY A 61 10.37 -3.92 14.59
CA GLY A 61 9.80 -4.04 15.92
C GLY A 61 9.89 -5.45 16.48
N SER A 62 9.79 -5.57 17.81
CA SER A 62 9.97 -6.83 18.53
C SER A 62 8.82 -7.17 19.50
N THR A 63 7.90 -6.24 19.75
CA THR A 63 6.80 -6.41 20.72
C THR A 63 5.45 -6.01 20.15
N GLY A 64 4.36 -6.48 20.78
CA GLY A 64 3.00 -6.15 20.38
C GLY A 64 2.47 -6.96 19.19
N PRO A 65 1.30 -6.56 18.63
CA PRO A 65 0.68 -7.23 17.50
C PRO A 65 1.52 -7.08 16.24
N LEU A 66 1.37 -8.03 15.33
CA LEU A 66 1.96 -8.00 14.01
C LEU A 66 1.04 -7.24 13.04
N PHE A 67 1.53 -6.18 12.41
CA PHE A 67 0.91 -5.62 11.22
C PHE A 67 1.54 -6.25 9.99
N TYR A 68 0.73 -6.99 9.23
CA TYR A 68 1.14 -7.67 8.01
C TYR A 68 0.72 -6.82 6.79
N PHE A 69 1.68 -6.14 6.18
CA PHE A 69 1.43 -5.14 5.13
C PHE A 69 1.55 -5.70 3.71
N LEU A 70 0.52 -5.51 2.88
CA LEU A 70 0.44 -6.00 1.51
C LEU A 70 0.35 -4.81 0.54
N HIS A 71 1.38 -4.61 -0.28
CA HIS A 71 1.46 -3.47 -1.20
C HIS A 71 0.56 -3.61 -2.45
N GLY A 72 0.33 -2.51 -3.16
CA GLY A 72 -0.43 -2.51 -4.42
C GLY A 72 0.34 -3.07 -5.63
N GLY A 73 -0.35 -3.29 -6.76
CA GLY A 73 0.27 -3.78 -7.99
C GLY A 73 1.27 -2.79 -8.58
N GLY A 74 2.44 -3.26 -9.00
CA GLY A 74 3.55 -2.45 -9.51
C GLY A 74 4.38 -1.75 -8.43
N TYR A 75 4.03 -1.94 -7.15
CA TYR A 75 4.75 -1.40 -6.00
C TYR A 75 5.66 -2.46 -5.35
N SER A 76 6.09 -2.22 -4.12
CA SER A 76 6.91 -3.13 -3.30
C SER A 76 6.61 -2.90 -1.81
N GLY A 77 7.17 -3.74 -0.95
CA GLY A 77 7.17 -3.56 0.49
C GLY A 77 7.74 -2.22 0.94
N LEU A 78 8.68 -1.65 0.17
CA LEU A 78 9.30 -0.36 0.50
C LEU A 78 8.37 0.84 0.38
N THR A 79 7.18 0.70 -0.19
CA THR A 79 6.15 1.75 -0.11
C THR A 79 5.67 2.00 1.32
N TRP A 80 5.80 1.01 2.21
CA TRP A 80 5.42 1.14 3.62
C TRP A 80 6.48 1.80 4.50
N SER A 81 7.68 2.09 3.97
CA SER A 81 8.84 2.54 4.76
C SER A 81 8.55 3.74 5.67
N CYS A 82 7.95 4.81 5.13
CA CYS A 82 7.64 5.99 5.93
C CYS A 82 6.53 5.71 6.96
N LEU A 83 5.52 4.91 6.59
CA LEU A 83 4.45 4.51 7.50
C LEU A 83 4.98 3.63 8.66
N ALA A 84 5.91 2.73 8.37
CA ALA A 84 6.53 1.84 9.34
C ALA A 84 7.19 2.63 10.49
N THR A 85 8.00 3.63 10.15
CA THR A 85 8.62 4.53 11.15
C THR A 85 7.56 5.29 11.96
N GLU A 86 6.54 5.83 11.29
CA GLU A 86 5.50 6.61 11.96
C GLU A 86 4.63 5.73 12.89
N LEU A 87 4.24 4.53 12.46
CA LEU A 87 3.40 3.64 13.26
C LEU A 87 4.14 3.10 14.49
N CYS A 88 5.37 2.61 14.33
CA CYS A 88 6.20 2.12 15.44
C CYS A 88 6.59 3.22 16.43
N SER A 89 6.49 4.50 16.06
CA SER A 89 6.68 5.62 16.99
C SER A 89 5.45 5.90 17.88
N ARG A 90 4.29 5.32 17.57
CA ARG A 90 3.00 5.58 18.24
C ARG A 90 2.53 4.41 19.10
N VAL A 91 2.60 3.20 18.57
CA VAL A 91 2.15 1.97 19.23
C VAL A 91 3.23 0.91 19.21
N GLN A 92 3.25 0.08 20.25
CA GLN A 92 4.09 -1.10 20.27
C GLN A 92 3.55 -2.09 19.24
N CYS A 93 4.34 -2.39 18.21
CA CYS A 93 3.95 -3.31 17.16
C CYS A 93 5.16 -3.91 16.45
N ARG A 94 4.94 -5.07 15.83
CA ARG A 94 5.82 -5.71 14.87
C ARG A 94 5.28 -5.51 13.47
N LEU A 95 6.15 -5.44 12.48
CA LEU A 95 5.77 -5.30 11.07
C LEU A 95 6.35 -6.46 10.27
N LEU A 96 5.51 -7.09 9.44
CA LEU A 96 5.92 -8.01 8.38
C LEU A 96 5.54 -7.35 7.05
N VAL A 97 6.54 -7.05 6.22
CA VAL A 97 6.36 -6.29 4.99
C VAL A 97 7.02 -7.04 3.83
N PRO A 98 6.31 -7.95 3.15
CA PRO A 98 6.83 -8.66 1.99
C PRO A 98 6.85 -7.79 0.74
N ASP A 99 7.75 -8.12 -0.17
CA ASP A 99 7.54 -7.94 -1.59
C ASP A 99 6.71 -9.12 -2.12
N LEU A 100 5.55 -8.84 -2.70
CA LEU A 100 4.68 -9.87 -3.28
C LEU A 100 5.31 -10.49 -4.55
N ARG A 101 4.75 -11.61 -5.01
CA ARG A 101 5.19 -12.33 -6.23
C ARG A 101 5.45 -11.36 -7.38
N GLY A 102 6.62 -11.46 -8.02
CA GLY A 102 7.01 -10.61 -9.16
C GLY A 102 7.35 -9.15 -8.83
N HIS A 103 7.30 -8.75 -7.56
CA HIS A 103 7.52 -7.38 -7.12
C HIS A 103 8.79 -7.24 -6.27
N GLY A 104 9.26 -5.99 -6.12
CA GLY A 104 10.39 -5.63 -5.27
C GLY A 104 11.64 -6.48 -5.53
N LEU A 105 12.11 -7.23 -4.52
CA LEU A 105 13.22 -8.18 -4.64
C LEU A 105 12.80 -9.65 -4.69
N SER A 106 11.51 -9.96 -4.53
CA SER A 106 11.00 -11.34 -4.62
C SER A 106 11.21 -11.91 -6.02
N GLN A 107 11.58 -13.18 -6.13
CA GLN A 107 11.82 -13.90 -7.38
C GLN A 107 11.15 -15.26 -7.32
N THR A 108 10.17 -15.49 -8.19
CA THR A 108 9.41 -16.75 -8.21
C THR A 108 9.61 -17.46 -9.55
N LYS A 109 9.42 -18.78 -9.59
CA LYS A 109 9.53 -19.59 -10.82
C LYS A 109 8.57 -19.13 -11.91
N ASP A 110 7.38 -18.69 -11.53
CA ASP A 110 6.39 -18.08 -12.42
C ASP A 110 5.93 -16.72 -11.85
N GLU A 111 6.59 -15.65 -12.28
CA GLU A 111 6.22 -14.27 -11.86
C GLU A 111 4.95 -13.76 -12.55
N ASN A 112 4.38 -14.49 -13.52
CA ASN A 112 3.21 -14.05 -14.29
C ASN A 112 1.89 -14.55 -13.71
N ASP A 113 1.88 -15.66 -12.97
CA ASP A 113 0.69 -16.14 -12.25
C ASP A 113 0.38 -15.25 -11.05
N LEU A 114 -0.27 -14.11 -11.31
CA LEU A 114 -0.82 -13.22 -10.30
C LEU A 114 -2.30 -13.47 -10.03
N SER A 115 -2.78 -14.72 -10.21
CA SER A 115 -4.12 -15.09 -9.77
C SER A 115 -4.32 -14.81 -8.26
N THR A 116 -5.56 -14.55 -7.86
CA THR A 116 -5.90 -14.34 -6.45
C THR A 116 -5.45 -15.53 -5.61
N GLU A 117 -5.73 -16.74 -6.09
CA GLU A 117 -5.44 -17.99 -5.40
C GLU A 117 -3.94 -18.18 -5.17
N ARG A 118 -3.12 -17.90 -6.20
CA ARG A 118 -1.66 -18.00 -6.10
C ARG A 118 -1.11 -17.00 -5.08
N GLN A 119 -1.49 -15.74 -5.20
CA GLN A 119 -0.97 -14.69 -4.34
C GLN A 119 -1.42 -14.88 -2.87
N VAL A 120 -2.66 -15.31 -2.63
CA VAL A 120 -3.15 -15.66 -1.29
C VAL A 120 -2.31 -16.79 -0.69
N LYS A 121 -2.04 -17.84 -1.47
CA LYS A 121 -1.19 -18.96 -1.02
C LYS A 121 0.23 -18.49 -0.66
N ASP A 122 0.83 -17.62 -1.47
CA ASP A 122 2.15 -17.06 -1.18
C ASP A 122 2.16 -16.25 0.12
N ILE A 123 1.16 -15.38 0.32
CA ILE A 123 1.03 -14.55 1.53
C ILE A 123 0.90 -15.41 2.79
N LEU A 124 0.10 -16.49 2.71
CA LEU A 124 -0.02 -17.46 3.79
C LEU A 124 1.32 -18.15 4.04
N ASN A 125 1.97 -18.68 3.00
CA ASN A 125 3.26 -19.37 3.16
C ASN A 125 4.37 -18.47 3.72
N ILE A 126 4.40 -17.18 3.37
CA ILE A 126 5.32 -16.21 3.97
C ILE A 126 5.07 -16.08 5.48
N TYR A 127 3.81 -15.98 5.89
CA TYR A 127 3.46 -15.95 7.32
C TYR A 127 3.93 -17.22 8.03
N LYS A 128 3.64 -18.39 7.44
CA LYS A 128 4.07 -19.69 7.99
C LYS A 128 5.59 -19.79 8.11
N ALA A 129 6.33 -19.35 7.10
CA ALA A 129 7.80 -19.37 7.09
C ALA A 129 8.42 -18.46 8.17
N ILE A 130 7.73 -17.41 8.60
CA ILE A 130 8.21 -16.54 9.69
C ILE A 130 7.79 -17.06 11.07
N PHE A 131 6.59 -17.63 11.21
CA PHE A 131 5.99 -17.89 12.54
C PHE A 131 5.68 -19.36 12.85
N GLU A 132 5.40 -20.23 11.88
CA GLU A 132 4.97 -21.62 12.13
C GLU A 132 6.12 -22.62 12.37
N GLY A 133 7.36 -22.15 12.57
CA GLY A 133 8.53 -22.99 12.83
C GLY A 133 9.17 -22.87 14.23
N ASN A 134 8.70 -21.95 15.08
CA ASN A 134 9.39 -21.56 16.32
C ASN A 134 8.86 -22.23 17.60
N GLY A 135 8.16 -23.37 17.47
CA GLY A 135 7.95 -24.40 18.52
C GLY A 135 7.15 -24.04 19.76
N ASP A 136 7.35 -22.87 20.36
CA ASP A 136 6.97 -22.58 21.74
C ASP A 136 6.33 -21.19 21.95
N GLU A 137 6.23 -20.33 20.93
CA GLU A 137 5.54 -19.03 21.03
C GLU A 137 4.10 -19.10 20.50
N GLU A 138 3.14 -18.60 21.30
CA GLU A 138 1.77 -18.41 20.83
C GLU A 138 1.76 -17.47 19.60
N PRO A 139 0.97 -17.77 18.55
CA PRO A 139 0.90 -16.92 17.37
C PRO A 139 0.50 -15.47 17.73
N PRO A 140 1.16 -14.45 17.14
CA PRO A 140 0.83 -13.06 17.37
C PRO A 140 -0.65 -12.76 17.15
N TYR A 141 -1.19 -11.73 17.80
CA TYR A 141 -2.31 -11.00 17.21
C TYR A 141 -1.88 -10.36 15.89
N VAL A 142 -2.64 -10.60 14.82
CA VAL A 142 -2.32 -10.13 13.46
C VAL A 142 -3.33 -9.10 12.98
N VAL A 143 -2.82 -7.99 12.45
CA VAL A 143 -3.58 -6.99 11.71
C VAL A 143 -3.12 -7.06 10.26
N VAL A 144 -3.98 -7.51 9.36
CA VAL A 144 -3.65 -7.54 7.93
C VAL A 144 -4.01 -6.19 7.33
N VAL A 145 -3.04 -5.53 6.71
CA VAL A 145 -3.18 -4.20 6.10
C VAL A 145 -2.85 -4.30 4.63
N GLY A 146 -3.72 -3.83 3.75
CA GLY A 146 -3.47 -3.89 2.31
C GLY A 146 -3.83 -2.62 1.57
N HIS A 147 -3.02 -2.26 0.57
CA HIS A 147 -3.28 -1.15 -0.36
C HIS A 147 -3.58 -1.67 -1.76
N SER A 148 -4.61 -1.13 -2.42
CA SER A 148 -4.91 -1.45 -3.83
C SER A 148 -5.02 -2.97 -4.07
N MET A 149 -4.28 -3.55 -5.01
CA MET A 149 -4.18 -5.02 -5.17
C MET A 149 -3.94 -5.75 -3.83
N GLY A 150 -3.00 -5.27 -3.00
CA GLY A 150 -2.74 -5.83 -1.67
C GLY A 150 -3.92 -5.68 -0.70
N GLY A 151 -4.76 -4.65 -0.87
CA GLY A 151 -6.03 -4.49 -0.15
C GLY A 151 -7.04 -5.57 -0.50
N ALA A 152 -7.16 -5.91 -1.79
CA ALA A 152 -7.98 -7.02 -2.22
C ALA A 152 -7.45 -8.36 -1.68
N LEU A 153 -6.13 -8.59 -1.79
CA LEU A 153 -5.48 -9.79 -1.28
C LEU A 153 -5.61 -9.92 0.24
N ALA A 154 -5.53 -8.81 1.00
CA ALA A 154 -5.76 -8.82 2.44
C ALA A 154 -7.13 -9.39 2.81
N VAL A 155 -8.19 -8.97 2.09
CA VAL A 155 -9.54 -9.49 2.28
C VAL A 155 -9.60 -10.99 1.98
N HIS A 156 -9.03 -11.43 0.84
CA HIS A 156 -9.02 -12.84 0.47
C HIS A 156 -8.26 -13.70 1.47
N VAL A 157 -7.10 -13.26 1.94
CA VAL A 157 -6.28 -13.93 2.96
C VAL A 157 -7.03 -14.04 4.29
N VAL A 158 -7.63 -12.95 4.78
CA VAL A 158 -8.39 -12.99 6.04
C VAL A 158 -9.62 -13.89 5.91
N ALA A 159 -10.26 -13.93 4.74
CA ALA A 159 -11.42 -14.78 4.50
C ALA A 159 -11.10 -16.29 4.48
N THR A 160 -9.84 -16.70 4.31
CA THR A 160 -9.47 -18.13 4.42
C THR A 160 -9.49 -18.63 5.87
N ASN A 161 -9.34 -17.71 6.85
CA ASN A 161 -9.12 -18.03 8.27
C ASN A 161 -7.89 -18.92 8.54
N GLU A 162 -6.90 -18.92 7.63
CA GLU A 162 -5.66 -19.71 7.81
C GLU A 162 -4.59 -18.99 8.64
N ILE A 163 -4.63 -17.66 8.74
CA ILE A 163 -3.77 -16.93 9.69
C ILE A 163 -4.46 -16.99 11.06
N PRO A 164 -3.83 -17.58 12.10
CA PRO A 164 -4.39 -17.57 13.44
C PRO A 164 -4.43 -16.16 14.01
N ASN A 165 -5.34 -15.89 14.95
CA ASN A 165 -5.35 -14.67 15.75
C ASN A 165 -5.41 -13.36 14.92
N VAL A 166 -6.09 -13.35 13.76
CA VAL A 166 -6.37 -12.10 13.05
C VAL A 166 -7.36 -11.25 13.85
N VAL A 167 -6.89 -10.11 14.36
CA VAL A 167 -7.65 -9.16 15.20
C VAL A 167 -8.04 -7.89 14.46
N GLY A 168 -7.58 -7.70 13.22
CA GLY A 168 -7.91 -6.54 12.42
C GLY A 168 -7.67 -6.76 10.92
N LEU A 169 -8.54 -6.16 10.11
CA LEU A 169 -8.39 -6.07 8.66
C LEU A 169 -8.48 -4.60 8.24
N VAL A 170 -7.44 -4.10 7.58
CA VAL A 170 -7.37 -2.73 7.08
C VAL A 170 -7.21 -2.74 5.56
N VAL A 171 -8.12 -2.05 4.87
CA VAL A 171 -8.11 -1.91 3.41
C VAL A 171 -7.93 -0.44 3.07
N ILE A 172 -6.93 -0.14 2.23
CA ILE A 172 -6.55 1.22 1.85
C ILE A 172 -6.82 1.42 0.35
N ASP A 173 -7.71 2.38 0.09
CA ASP A 173 -8.05 2.93 -1.22
C ASP A 173 -8.54 1.90 -2.25
N VAL A 174 -9.38 0.95 -1.80
CA VAL A 174 -10.05 -0.06 -2.63
C VAL A 174 -11.51 -0.20 -2.26
N VAL A 175 -12.37 -0.10 -3.26
CA VAL A 175 -13.78 -0.46 -3.20
C VAL A 175 -14.15 -1.11 -4.52
N GLU A 176 -14.85 -2.25 -4.49
CA GLU A 176 -15.13 -3.08 -5.66
C GLU A 176 -15.67 -2.25 -6.84
N GLY A 177 -16.79 -1.54 -6.66
CA GLY A 177 -17.41 -0.78 -7.75
C GLY A 177 -16.44 0.21 -8.41
N SER A 178 -15.76 1.02 -7.59
CA SER A 178 -14.78 2.01 -8.10
C SER A 178 -13.54 1.37 -8.72
N ALA A 179 -13.10 0.22 -8.21
CA ALA A 179 -11.95 -0.50 -8.73
C ALA A 179 -12.27 -1.09 -10.11
N MET A 180 -13.43 -1.72 -10.25
CA MET A 180 -13.92 -2.28 -11.51
C MET A 180 -14.07 -1.22 -12.60
N ASP A 181 -14.62 -0.05 -12.26
CA ASP A 181 -14.72 1.08 -13.20
C ASP A 181 -13.33 1.59 -13.64
N ALA A 182 -12.36 1.60 -12.71
CA ALA A 182 -11.01 2.09 -12.97
C ALA A 182 -10.14 1.15 -13.81
N LEU A 183 -10.46 -0.16 -13.88
CA LEU A 183 -9.67 -1.14 -14.64
C LEU A 183 -9.48 -0.74 -16.11
N SER A 184 -10.54 -0.20 -16.73
CA SER A 184 -10.51 0.25 -18.13
C SER A 184 -9.51 1.39 -18.38
N GLY A 185 -9.34 2.30 -17.41
CA GLY A 185 -8.38 3.40 -17.47
C GLY A 185 -6.95 2.98 -17.15
N MET A 186 -6.77 1.89 -16.41
CA MET A 186 -5.46 1.41 -15.94
C MET A 186 -4.52 1.07 -17.11
N SER A 187 -5.01 0.40 -18.15
CA SER A 187 -4.20 0.06 -19.33
C SER A 187 -3.68 1.31 -20.06
N THR A 188 -4.47 2.39 -20.08
CA THR A 188 -4.05 3.66 -20.67
C THR A 188 -3.01 4.36 -19.80
N PHE A 189 -3.21 4.36 -18.47
CA PHE A 189 -2.24 4.90 -17.52
C PHE A 189 -0.89 4.18 -17.59
N LEU A 190 -0.89 2.84 -17.63
CA LEU A 190 0.33 2.03 -17.69
C LEU A 190 1.11 2.27 -18.99
N ARG A 191 0.42 2.36 -20.13
CA ARG A 191 1.05 2.67 -21.43
C ARG A 191 1.59 4.10 -21.52
N GLY A 192 1.08 5.03 -20.70
CA GLY A 192 1.57 6.40 -20.62
C GLY A 192 2.87 6.56 -19.82
N ARG A 193 3.34 5.51 -19.15
CA ARG A 193 4.59 5.55 -18.38
C ARG A 193 5.81 5.58 -19.30
N PRO A 194 6.93 6.21 -18.88
CA PRO A 194 8.21 6.04 -19.57
C PRO A 194 8.56 4.56 -19.66
N ALA A 195 9.02 4.10 -20.82
CA ALA A 195 9.42 2.71 -21.03
C ALA A 195 10.74 2.37 -20.28
N SER A 196 11.58 3.36 -20.05
CA SER A 196 12.84 3.21 -19.29
C SER A 196 13.29 4.52 -18.67
N PHE A 197 14.26 4.44 -17.76
CA PHE A 197 14.94 5.55 -17.10
C PHE A 197 16.46 5.37 -17.21
N ASP A 198 17.22 6.47 -17.31
CA ASP A 198 18.68 6.40 -17.38
C ASP A 198 19.34 6.21 -15.99
N SER A 199 18.61 6.45 -14.90
CA SER A 199 19.08 6.35 -13.51
C SER A 199 17.91 6.27 -12.54
N GLU A 200 18.18 5.82 -11.32
CA GLU A 200 17.20 5.80 -10.22
C GLU A 200 16.73 7.22 -9.87
N GLU A 201 17.63 8.20 -9.88
CA GLU A 201 17.31 9.61 -9.62
C GLU A 201 16.32 10.19 -10.65
N LYS A 202 16.42 9.78 -11.92
CA LYS A 202 15.44 10.16 -12.94
C LYS A 202 14.09 9.50 -12.71
N ALA A 203 14.06 8.24 -12.27
CA ALA A 203 12.82 7.56 -11.90
C ALA A 203 12.15 8.21 -10.68
N ILE A 204 12.92 8.55 -9.64
CA ILE A 204 12.45 9.28 -8.45
C ILE A 204 11.91 10.66 -8.85
N SER A 205 12.62 11.37 -9.73
CA SER A 205 12.19 12.67 -10.25
C SER A 205 10.88 12.56 -11.02
N TRP A 206 10.74 11.55 -11.88
CA TRP A 206 9.50 11.28 -12.61
C TRP A 206 8.35 10.96 -11.65
N CYS A 207 8.57 10.14 -10.63
CA CYS A 207 7.57 9.75 -9.63
C CYS A 207 6.97 10.98 -8.93
N LEU A 208 7.82 11.95 -8.57
CA LEU A 208 7.40 13.22 -7.95
C LEU A 208 6.70 14.17 -8.93
N GLN A 209 7.11 14.18 -10.20
CA GLN A 209 6.55 15.06 -11.23
C GLN A 209 5.20 14.55 -11.76
N SER A 210 5.05 13.24 -11.90
CA SER A 210 3.79 12.60 -12.31
C SER A 210 2.75 12.62 -11.21
N GLY A 211 3.17 12.83 -9.96
CA GLY A 211 2.29 12.80 -8.80
C GLY A 211 1.92 11.39 -8.34
N ALA A 212 2.69 10.36 -8.74
CA ALA A 212 2.54 9.00 -8.23
C ALA A 212 2.66 8.96 -6.70
N THR A 213 3.56 9.78 -6.15
CA THR A 213 3.60 10.18 -4.75
C THR A 213 4.03 11.66 -4.67
N ARG A 214 3.50 12.38 -3.69
CA ARG A 214 3.87 13.77 -3.38
C ARG A 214 4.92 13.83 -2.28
N ASN A 215 5.13 12.72 -1.57
CA ASN A 215 6.12 12.62 -0.51
C ASN A 215 7.50 12.24 -1.09
N ARG A 216 8.45 13.15 -0.95
CA ARG A 216 9.81 12.97 -1.45
C ARG A 216 10.61 11.92 -0.71
N GLN A 217 10.42 11.79 0.60
CA GLN A 217 11.10 10.74 1.34
C GLN A 217 10.58 9.38 0.88
N ALA A 218 9.26 9.23 0.73
CA ALA A 218 8.64 8.01 0.20
C ALA A 218 9.13 7.70 -1.23
N ALA A 219 9.14 8.68 -2.14
CA ALA A 219 9.65 8.48 -3.49
C ALA A 219 11.10 7.97 -3.52
N ARG A 220 11.98 8.53 -2.67
CA ARG A 220 13.40 8.17 -2.64
C ARG A 220 13.67 6.76 -2.11
N ILE A 221 12.80 6.22 -1.26
CA ILE A 221 12.93 4.86 -0.73
C ILE A 221 12.18 3.83 -1.59
N SER A 222 10.97 4.14 -2.06
CA SER A 222 10.11 3.15 -2.70
C SER A 222 10.34 3.04 -4.21
N MET A 223 10.57 4.16 -4.92
CA MET A 223 10.66 4.17 -6.38
C MET A 223 11.79 3.29 -6.95
N PRO A 224 13.01 3.24 -6.37
CA PRO A 224 14.08 2.37 -6.87
C PRO A 224 13.70 0.89 -6.92
N SER A 225 12.86 0.42 -6.00
CA SER A 225 12.41 -0.98 -5.95
C SER A 225 11.30 -1.33 -6.96
N GLN A 226 10.75 -0.33 -7.65
CA GLN A 226 9.74 -0.50 -8.69
C GLN A 226 10.37 -0.60 -10.08
N ILE A 227 11.69 -0.47 -10.17
CA ILE A 227 12.48 -0.56 -11.39
C ILE A 227 13.58 -1.61 -11.23
N ARG A 228 14.10 -2.11 -12.35
CA ARG A 228 15.24 -3.03 -12.40
C ARG A 228 16.21 -2.56 -13.46
N LYS A 229 17.50 -2.75 -13.19
CA LYS A 229 18.56 -2.42 -14.13
C LYS A 229 18.59 -3.44 -15.27
N THR A 230 18.70 -2.96 -16.49
CA THR A 230 18.83 -3.76 -17.73
C THR A 230 20.30 -3.91 -18.13
N GLU A 231 20.58 -4.85 -19.04
CA GLU A 231 21.95 -5.15 -19.50
C GLU A 231 22.64 -3.94 -20.17
N ASP A 232 21.86 -3.07 -20.81
CA ASP A 232 22.32 -1.82 -21.42
C ASP A 232 22.57 -0.69 -20.39
N GLY A 233 22.44 -0.98 -19.09
CA GLY A 233 22.70 -0.06 -18.00
C GLY A 233 21.57 0.91 -17.66
N LYS A 234 20.46 0.86 -18.41
CA LYS A 234 19.23 1.61 -18.11
C LYS A 234 18.40 0.90 -17.05
N TYR A 235 17.24 1.48 -16.73
CA TYR A 235 16.27 0.93 -15.80
C TYR A 235 14.91 0.79 -16.48
N THR A 236 14.26 -0.35 -16.30
CA THR A 236 12.87 -0.59 -16.72
C THR A 236 12.00 -0.95 -15.53
N TRP A 237 10.68 -0.98 -15.69
CA TRP A 237 9.76 -1.38 -14.64
C TRP A 237 10.06 -2.80 -14.16
N ARG A 238 10.04 -3.01 -12.83
CA ARG A 238 10.32 -4.31 -12.21
C ARG A 238 9.34 -5.39 -12.70
N ILE A 239 8.08 -5.02 -12.90
CA ILE A 239 7.01 -5.89 -13.38
C ILE A 239 6.29 -5.25 -14.57
N ASP A 240 5.96 -6.05 -15.57
CA ASP A 240 4.99 -5.66 -16.58
C ASP A 240 3.58 -5.85 -16.04
N LEU A 241 3.06 -4.81 -15.39
CA LEU A 241 1.73 -4.88 -14.80
C LEU A 241 0.63 -5.04 -15.86
N THR A 242 0.88 -4.69 -17.14
CA THR A 242 -0.12 -4.89 -18.20
C THR A 242 -0.33 -6.37 -18.52
N ALA A 243 0.71 -7.19 -18.40
CA ALA A 243 0.60 -8.65 -18.57
C ALA A 243 -0.32 -9.32 -17.52
N THR A 244 -0.64 -8.60 -16.43
CA THR A 244 -1.44 -9.09 -15.31
C THR A 244 -2.94 -8.75 -15.46
N GLU A 245 -3.32 -8.03 -16.52
CA GLU A 245 -4.70 -7.64 -16.85
C GLU A 245 -5.72 -8.80 -16.74
N PRO A 246 -5.42 -10.04 -17.19
CA PRO A 246 -6.36 -11.16 -17.05
C PRO A 246 -6.80 -11.46 -15.60
N TYR A 247 -6.01 -11.07 -14.60
CA TYR A 247 -6.28 -11.34 -13.19
C TYR A 247 -7.00 -10.21 -12.46
N TRP A 248 -7.04 -9.00 -13.03
CA TRP A 248 -7.54 -7.81 -12.33
C TRP A 248 -8.99 -7.95 -11.86
N VAL A 249 -9.86 -8.50 -12.72
CA VAL A 249 -11.26 -8.76 -12.36
C VAL A 249 -11.35 -9.73 -11.18
N GLY A 250 -10.54 -10.80 -11.19
CA GLY A 250 -10.51 -11.79 -10.12
C GLY A 250 -10.03 -11.25 -8.77
N TRP A 251 -9.25 -10.17 -8.76
CA TRP A 251 -8.85 -9.51 -7.51
C TRP A 251 -10.03 -8.81 -6.84
N PHE A 252 -10.87 -8.11 -7.60
CA PHE A 252 -11.87 -7.18 -7.07
C PHE A 252 -13.32 -7.70 -7.11
N GLN A 253 -13.64 -8.66 -7.97
CA GLN A 253 -15.02 -9.16 -8.10
C GLN A 253 -15.50 -9.83 -6.79
N GLY A 254 -16.65 -9.38 -6.28
CA GLY A 254 -17.24 -9.83 -5.02
C GLY A 254 -16.46 -9.40 -3.76
N LEU A 255 -15.49 -8.48 -3.90
CA LEU A 255 -14.62 -8.06 -2.82
C LEU A 255 -15.39 -7.35 -1.70
N SER A 256 -16.40 -6.53 -2.02
CA SER A 256 -17.16 -5.80 -1.00
C SER A 256 -17.94 -6.77 -0.11
N ALA A 257 -18.64 -7.75 -0.69
CA ALA A 257 -19.33 -8.79 0.06
C ALA A 257 -18.35 -9.64 0.91
N LYS A 258 -17.19 -9.99 0.34
CA LYS A 258 -16.17 -10.77 1.05
C LYS A 258 -15.57 -10.01 2.23
N PHE A 259 -15.24 -8.73 2.06
CA PHE A 259 -14.77 -7.85 3.14
C PHE A 259 -15.79 -7.79 4.28
N LEU A 260 -17.07 -7.66 3.97
CA LEU A 260 -18.13 -7.66 4.98
C LEU A 260 -18.31 -9.00 5.70
N SER A 261 -17.94 -10.11 5.06
CA SER A 261 -18.00 -11.45 5.66
C SER A 261 -16.85 -11.74 6.63
N CYS A 262 -15.74 -11.00 6.57
CA CYS A 262 -14.61 -11.17 7.46
C CYS A 262 -15.00 -10.81 8.91
N SER A 263 -14.76 -11.73 9.84
CA SER A 263 -15.07 -11.60 11.26
C SER A 263 -14.34 -10.47 12.02
N PRO A 264 -13.04 -10.18 11.82
CA PRO A 264 -12.34 -9.21 12.67
C PRO A 264 -12.91 -7.79 12.50
N PRO A 265 -12.64 -6.88 13.46
CA PRO A 265 -12.77 -5.44 13.26
C PRO A 265 -12.13 -5.01 11.94
N LYS A 266 -12.82 -4.10 11.24
CA LYS A 266 -12.43 -3.67 9.90
C LYS A 266 -12.26 -2.16 9.86
N LEU A 267 -11.20 -1.71 9.19
CA LEU A 267 -10.97 -0.29 8.86
C LEU A 267 -10.84 -0.14 7.35
N LEU A 268 -11.66 0.72 6.76
CA LEU A 268 -11.53 1.16 5.38
C LEU A 268 -10.97 2.59 5.38
N VAL A 269 -9.85 2.79 4.67
CA VAL A 269 -9.24 4.11 4.50
C VAL A 269 -9.36 4.54 3.05
N LEU A 270 -9.96 5.70 2.80
CA LEU A 270 -10.19 6.23 1.45
C LEU A 270 -9.46 7.55 1.25
N ALA A 271 -8.94 7.78 0.04
CA ALA A 271 -8.39 9.09 -0.35
C ALA A 271 -9.49 10.15 -0.61
N GLY A 272 -10.74 9.72 -0.81
CA GLY A 272 -11.89 10.61 -1.11
C GLY A 272 -13.25 10.00 -0.74
N VAL A 273 -14.25 10.87 -0.59
CA VAL A 273 -15.63 10.54 -0.18
C VAL A 273 -16.42 9.74 -1.22
N ASP A 274 -16.14 9.92 -2.50
CA ASP A 274 -16.96 9.41 -3.61
C ASP A 274 -16.64 7.96 -4.02
N ARG A 275 -16.03 7.18 -3.12
CA ARG A 275 -15.50 5.85 -3.47
C ARG A 275 -16.32 4.68 -2.95
N LEU A 276 -17.28 4.88 -2.05
CA LEU A 276 -18.10 3.78 -1.54
C LEU A 276 -19.12 3.32 -2.59
N ASP A 277 -19.19 2.01 -2.82
CA ASP A 277 -20.25 1.39 -3.60
C ASP A 277 -21.52 1.23 -2.76
N LYS A 278 -22.58 0.69 -3.36
CA LYS A 278 -23.87 0.50 -2.70
C LYS A 278 -23.75 -0.38 -1.45
N ASP A 279 -23.01 -1.49 -1.53
CA ASP A 279 -22.93 -2.49 -0.47
C ASP A 279 -22.15 -1.96 0.73
N LEU A 280 -21.00 -1.33 0.48
CA LEU A 280 -20.20 -0.70 1.53
C LEU A 280 -20.89 0.53 2.11
N THR A 281 -21.67 1.28 1.32
CA THR A 281 -22.49 2.39 1.85
C THR A 281 -23.52 1.89 2.85
N ILE A 282 -24.28 0.84 2.49
CA ILE A 282 -25.29 0.24 3.39
C ILE A 282 -24.60 -0.29 4.65
N ALA A 283 -23.51 -1.03 4.50
CA ALA A 283 -22.78 -1.61 5.62
C ALA A 283 -22.13 -0.56 6.54
N GLN A 284 -21.65 0.55 5.98
CA GLN A 284 -21.11 1.66 6.75
C GLN A 284 -22.22 2.31 7.60
N MET A 285 -23.41 2.50 7.04
CA MET A 285 -24.56 3.02 7.79
C MET A 285 -25.04 2.06 8.88
N GLN A 286 -24.78 0.76 8.73
CA GLN A 286 -25.02 -0.27 9.74
C GLN A 286 -23.90 -0.39 10.78
N GLY A 287 -22.81 0.39 10.66
CA GLY A 287 -21.67 0.32 11.58
C GLY A 287 -20.85 -0.97 11.49
N LYS A 288 -20.86 -1.67 10.34
CA LYS A 288 -20.15 -2.95 10.16
C LYS A 288 -18.63 -2.83 10.06
N PHE A 289 -18.12 -1.63 9.81
CA PHE A 289 -16.70 -1.32 9.77
C PHE A 289 -16.45 0.15 10.12
N GLN A 290 -15.22 0.50 10.48
CA GLN A 290 -14.78 1.88 10.62
C GLN A 290 -14.36 2.39 9.25
N ASN A 291 -14.82 3.58 8.86
CA ASN A 291 -14.38 4.26 7.65
C ASN A 291 -13.61 5.53 8.02
N THR A 292 -12.56 5.84 7.29
CA THR A 292 -11.83 7.10 7.44
C THR A 292 -11.39 7.63 6.10
N ILE A 293 -11.48 8.95 5.94
CA ILE A 293 -11.12 9.64 4.71
C ILE A 293 -9.93 10.53 4.99
N LEU A 294 -8.85 10.32 4.25
CA LEU A 294 -7.65 11.15 4.32
C LEU A 294 -7.62 12.07 3.09
N PRO A 295 -8.18 13.30 3.17
CA PRO A 295 -8.17 14.21 2.03
C PRO A 295 -6.76 14.67 1.66
N LYS A 296 -6.63 15.16 0.43
CA LYS A 296 -5.41 15.77 -0.17
C LYS A 296 -4.25 14.80 -0.45
N VAL A 297 -4.52 13.49 -0.46
CA VAL A 297 -3.61 12.43 -0.90
C VAL A 297 -4.04 11.89 -2.27
N GLY A 298 -3.09 11.28 -2.99
CA GLY A 298 -3.34 10.48 -4.18
C GLY A 298 -3.69 9.03 -3.83
N HIS A 299 -3.42 8.12 -4.76
CA HIS A 299 -3.75 6.69 -4.62
C HIS A 299 -2.90 6.00 -3.52
N ALA A 300 -1.61 6.33 -3.43
CA ALA A 300 -0.70 5.78 -2.42
C ALA A 300 -0.79 6.58 -1.11
N VAL A 301 -1.94 6.46 -0.41
CA VAL A 301 -2.23 7.18 0.84
C VAL A 301 -1.12 7.02 1.88
N HIS A 302 -0.58 5.81 1.98
CA HIS A 302 0.49 5.44 2.92
C HIS A 302 1.84 6.07 2.60
N GLU A 303 2.08 6.46 1.35
CA GLU A 303 3.25 7.26 0.98
C GLU A 303 3.00 8.75 1.15
N ASP A 304 1.82 9.24 0.74
CA ASP A 304 1.49 10.65 0.72
C ASP A 304 1.23 11.26 2.10
N SER A 305 0.69 10.49 3.04
CA SER A 305 0.44 10.94 4.42
C SER A 305 0.66 9.80 5.43
N PRO A 306 1.89 9.27 5.53
CA PRO A 306 2.24 8.18 6.43
C PRO A 306 1.95 8.53 7.89
N ASP A 307 2.14 9.79 8.29
CA ASP A 307 1.89 10.28 9.65
C ASP A 307 0.40 10.20 10.01
N ARG A 308 -0.48 10.67 9.12
CA ARG A 308 -1.93 10.66 9.34
C ARG A 308 -2.48 9.24 9.28
N LEU A 309 -2.00 8.41 8.37
CA LEU A 309 -2.39 7.02 8.31
C LEU A 309 -1.91 6.25 9.56
N ALA A 310 -0.69 6.52 10.06
CA ALA A 310 -0.21 5.94 11.30
C ALA A 310 -1.08 6.33 12.50
N ASP A 311 -1.57 7.57 12.55
CA ASP A 311 -2.54 7.98 13.58
C ASP A 311 -3.83 7.14 13.51
N GLU A 312 -4.39 6.92 12.32
CA GLU A 312 -5.61 6.12 12.16
C GLU A 312 -5.40 4.66 12.53
N LEU A 313 -4.30 4.05 12.11
CA LEU A 313 -3.95 2.67 12.46
C LEU A 313 -3.73 2.52 13.97
N ALA A 314 -3.02 3.45 14.59
CA ALA A 314 -2.80 3.45 16.04
C ALA A 314 -4.11 3.64 16.81
N ARG A 315 -4.98 4.58 16.40
CA ARG A 315 -6.30 4.77 17.02
C ARG A 315 -7.16 3.52 16.89
N PHE A 316 -7.19 2.90 15.71
CA PHE A 316 -7.90 1.65 15.48
C PHE A 316 -7.38 0.55 16.43
N ALA A 317 -6.06 0.40 16.54
CA ALA A 317 -5.44 -0.60 17.39
C ALA A 317 -5.70 -0.43 18.89
N ILE A 318 -5.60 0.80 19.38
CA ILE A 318 -5.86 1.15 20.78
C ILE A 318 -7.36 1.00 21.09
N ARG A 319 -8.23 1.48 20.20
CA ARG A 319 -9.69 1.37 20.36
C ARG A 319 -10.14 -0.08 20.53
N HIS A 320 -9.55 -0.98 19.76
CA HIS A 320 -9.85 -2.41 19.79
C HIS A 320 -8.97 -3.22 20.77
N ARG A 321 -8.09 -2.55 21.52
CA ARG A 321 -7.24 -3.12 22.58
C ARG A 321 -6.32 -4.24 22.13
N PHE A 322 -5.80 -4.17 20.89
CA PHE A 322 -4.78 -5.11 20.43
C PHE A 322 -3.37 -4.52 20.37
N ALA A 323 -3.20 -3.20 20.57
CA ALA A 323 -1.90 -2.56 20.74
C ALA A 323 -1.93 -1.50 21.85
N GLU A 324 -0.78 -1.32 22.51
CA GLU A 324 -0.56 -0.27 23.50
C GLU A 324 0.25 0.89 22.92
N PRO A 325 0.03 2.14 23.35
CA PRO A 325 0.89 3.26 22.99
C PRO A 325 2.35 3.01 23.39
N VAL A 326 3.30 3.54 22.62
CA VAL A 326 4.71 3.59 23.02
C VAL A 326 4.88 4.62 24.14
N PRO A 327 5.45 4.27 25.30
CA PRO A 327 5.77 5.25 26.35
C PRO A 327 6.70 6.34 25.82
N GLY A 328 6.28 7.61 25.92
CA GLY A 328 7.03 8.74 25.36
C GLY A 328 7.04 8.80 23.82
N GLY A 329 6.22 7.97 23.16
CA GLY A 329 6.06 7.98 21.71
C GLY A 329 5.37 9.23 21.17
N LYS A 330 5.31 9.33 19.85
CA LYS A 330 4.64 10.44 19.16
C LYS A 330 3.14 10.44 19.51
N PRO A 331 2.59 11.53 20.05
CA PRO A 331 1.17 11.58 20.39
C PRO A 331 0.31 11.53 19.13
N LEU A 332 -0.86 10.90 19.23
CA LEU A 332 -1.83 10.86 18.14
C LEU A 332 -2.38 12.27 17.90
N SER A 333 -2.42 12.70 16.64
CA SER A 333 -3.09 13.95 16.31
C SER A 333 -4.57 13.89 16.70
N ALA A 334 -5.15 15.03 17.08
CA ALA A 334 -6.59 15.13 17.28
C ALA A 334 -7.31 14.77 15.97
N HIS A 335 -8.43 14.05 16.06
CA HIS A 335 -9.28 13.87 14.88
C HIS A 335 -9.67 15.26 14.38
N PRO A 336 -9.51 15.58 13.08
CA PRO A 336 -10.15 16.76 12.55
C PRO A 336 -11.64 16.60 12.81
N MET A 337 -12.17 17.40 13.74
CA MET A 337 -13.61 17.46 13.99
C MET A 337 -14.26 17.70 12.62
N MET A 338 -14.92 16.69 12.06
CA MET A 338 -15.92 16.97 11.04
C MET A 338 -16.88 17.92 11.74
N GLY A 339 -16.91 19.17 11.29
CA GLY A 339 -17.83 20.15 11.82
C GLY A 339 -19.25 19.65 11.62
N MET A 340 -19.80 18.97 12.62
CA MET A 340 -21.22 19.10 12.91
C MET A 340 -21.40 20.54 13.34
N GLY A 341 -21.60 21.41 12.35
CA GLY A 341 -22.31 22.64 12.59
C GLY A 341 -23.63 22.24 13.23
N MET A 342 -23.80 22.57 14.51
CA MET A 342 -25.12 22.72 15.08
C MET A 342 -25.87 23.70 14.18
N MET A 343 -26.72 23.18 13.28
CA MET A 343 -27.90 23.92 12.88
C MET A 343 -28.86 23.82 14.07
N ILE A 344 -28.85 24.89 14.86
CA ILE A 344 -29.96 25.25 15.75
C ILE A 344 -31.07 25.83 14.88
#